data_AF-A0A7W8XBE7-F1
#
_entry.id   AF-A0A7W8XBE7-F1
#
_cell.length_a   1.000
_cell.length_b   1.000
_cell.length_c   1.000
_cell.angle_alpha   90.00
_cell.angle_beta   90.00
_cell.angle_gamma   90.00
#
_symmetry.space_group_name_H-M   'P 1'
#
loop_
_entity.id
_entity.type
_entity.pdbx_description
1 polymer ?
#
loop_
_entity_poly.entity_id
_entity_poly.type
_entity_poly.pdbx_seq_one_letter_code
_entity_poly.pdbx_strand_id
1 'polypeptide(L)' 'MSAIKTILVIGTYDTKDQELNYVADCIKKLGGNVISMDVSVLGDPSQPTDISKHEVTAAIGKTIDEAVNAGD' A
#
# COMPACT_ATOMS: atom_id res chain seq x y z
N MET A 1 -4.49 29.75 -1.22
CA MET A 1 -4.13 28.44 -1.81
C MET A 1 -4.95 27.37 -1.11
N SER A 2 -5.53 26.41 -1.84
CA SER A 2 -6.02 25.17 -1.21
C SER A 2 -4.82 24.31 -0.82
N ALA A 3 -4.83 23.71 0.38
CA ALA A 3 -3.76 22.80 0.79
C ALA A 3 -3.76 21.55 -0.09
N ILE A 4 -2.56 21.10 -0.50
CA ILE A 4 -2.38 19.85 -1.23
C ILE A 4 -2.93 18.70 -0.37
N LYS A 5 -3.80 17.88 -0.96
CA LYS A 5 -4.41 16.73 -0.26
C LYS A 5 -3.49 15.52 -0.40
N THR A 6 -3.33 14.78 0.68
CA THR A 6 -2.65 13.48 0.69
C THR A 6 -3.69 12.37 0.63
N ILE A 7 -3.50 11.42 -0.29
CA ILE A 7 -4.39 10.30 -0.55
C ILE A 7 -3.63 8.99 -0.28
N LEU A 8 -4.25 8.09 0.48
CA LEU A 8 -3.73 6.74 0.70
C LEU A 8 -4.13 5.83 -0.47
N VAL A 9 -3.15 5.24 -1.15
CA VAL A 9 -3.34 4.17 -2.13
C VAL A 9 -2.97 2.86 -1.43
N ILE A 10 -4.00 2.08 -1.09
CA ILE A 10 -3.88 0.81 -0.37
C ILE A 10 -4.27 -0.35 -1.29
N GLY A 11 -3.51 -1.44 -1.25
CA GLY A 11 -3.83 -2.64 -2.00
C GLY A 11 -2.79 -3.74 -1.88
N THR A 12 -3.02 -4.84 -2.57
CA THR A 12 -2.12 -5.99 -2.64
C THR A 12 -1.08 -5.78 -3.74
N TYR A 13 0.04 -5.12 -3.40
CA TYR A 13 1.05 -4.76 -4.40
C TYR A 13 1.80 -5.97 -4.98
N ASP A 14 1.84 -7.12 -4.31
CA ASP A 14 2.38 -8.38 -4.84
C ASP A 14 1.70 -8.88 -6.14
N THR A 15 0.44 -8.50 -6.36
CA THR A 15 -0.38 -8.97 -7.49
C THR A 15 -0.94 -7.83 -8.34
N LYS A 16 -0.97 -6.61 -7.83
CA LYS A 16 -1.58 -5.43 -8.48
C LYS A 16 -0.65 -4.21 -8.54
N ASP A 17 0.66 -4.47 -8.55
CA ASP A 17 1.67 -3.42 -8.53
C ASP A 17 1.48 -2.38 -9.64
N GLN A 18 1.24 -2.84 -10.87
CA GLN A 18 1.10 -1.97 -12.04
C GLN A 18 -0.14 -1.08 -11.94
N GLU A 19 -1.27 -1.65 -11.53
CA GLU A 19 -2.54 -0.95 -11.38
C GLU A 19 -2.50 0.07 -10.25
N LEU A 20 -1.91 -0.28 -9.11
CA LEU A 20 -1.79 0.61 -7.95
C LEU A 20 -0.84 1.77 -8.23
N ASN A 21 0.30 1.53 -8.90
CA ASN A 21 1.19 2.59 -9.33
C ASN A 21 0.55 3.50 -10.38
N TYR A 22 -0.25 2.96 -11.30
CA TYR A 22 -1.01 3.77 -12.25
C TYR A 22 -1.97 4.73 -11.55
N VAL A 23 -2.68 4.27 -10.51
CA VAL A 23 -3.57 5.12 -9.69
C VAL A 23 -2.78 6.19 -8.94
N ALA A 24 -1.65 5.82 -8.31
CA ALA A 24 -0.76 6.77 -7.63
C ALA A 24 -0.25 7.86 -8.58
N ASP A 25 0.15 7.49 -9.80
CA ASP A 25 0.60 8.43 -10.81
C ASP A 25 -0.52 9.36 -11.29
N CYS A 26 -1.74 8.86 -11.43
CA CYS A 26 -2.90 9.69 -11.74
C CYS A 26 -3.15 10.74 -10.65
N ILE A 27 -3.08 10.36 -9.36
CA ILE A 27 -3.24 11.29 -8.23
C ILE A 27 -2.16 12.37 -8.26
N LYS A 28 -0.89 11.97 -8.44
CA LYS A 28 0.25 12.90 -8.52
C LYS A 28 0.09 13.88 -9.69
N LYS A 29 -0.32 13.40 -10.87
CA LYS A 29 -0.59 14.23 -12.06
C LYS A 29 -1.70 15.26 -11.85
N LEU A 30 -2.67 14.97 -10.98
CA LEU A 30 -3.75 15.89 -10.60
C LEU A 30 -3.36 16.84 -9.45
N GLY A 31 -2.10 16.82 -9.00
CA GLY A 31 -1.59 17.70 -7.96
C GLY A 31 -1.86 17.22 -6.53
N GLY A 32 -2.20 15.94 -6.33
CA GLY A 32 -2.32 15.32 -5.02
C GLY A 32 -1.01 14.69 -4.56
N ASN A 33 -0.85 14.56 -3.24
CA ASN A 33 0.19 13.72 -2.64
C ASN A 33 -0.33 12.28 -2.49
N VAL A 34 0.58 11.31 -2.54
CA VAL A 34 0.26 9.89 -2.35
C VAL A 34 1.06 9.35 -1.17
N ILE A 35 0.41 8.53 -0.36
CA ILE A 35 1.04 7.55 0.53
C ILE A 35 0.61 6.18 0.02
N SER A 36 1.55 5.27 -0.18
CA SER A 36 1.30 3.89 -0.61
C SER A 36 1.31 2.95 0.60
N MET A 37 0.38 2.01 0.65
CA MET A 37 0.30 0.99 1.70
C MET A 37 0.09 -0.38 1.09
N ASP A 38 1.01 -1.28 1.43
CA ASP A 38 0.97 -2.68 1.04
C ASP A 38 0.21 -3.52 2.07
N VAL A 39 -0.78 -4.28 1.61
CA VAL A 39 -1.52 -5.27 2.40
C VAL A 39 -1.45 -6.67 1.78
N SER A 40 -0.41 -6.95 1.00
CA SER A 40 -0.16 -8.25 0.37
C SER A 40 0.08 -9.37 1.38
N VAL A 41 -0.37 -10.57 1.01
CA VAL A 41 -0.22 -11.81 1.80
C VAL A 41 0.42 -12.97 1.01
N LEU A 42 0.62 -12.83 -0.31
CA LEU A 42 1.19 -13.92 -1.13
C LEU A 42 2.67 -13.70 -1.44
N GLY A 43 3.06 -12.46 -1.72
CA GLY A 43 4.41 -12.11 -2.13
C GLY A 43 4.82 -10.70 -1.72
N ASP A 44 5.86 -10.20 -2.37
CA ASP A 44 6.41 -8.86 -2.15
C ASP A 44 6.10 -7.94 -3.35
N PRO A 45 5.96 -6.63 -3.12
CA PRO A 45 5.85 -5.65 -4.20
C PRO A 45 7.15 -5.56 -5.00
N SER A 46 7.11 -5.09 -6.26
CA SER A 46 8.34 -4.87 -7.05
C SER A 46 9.18 -3.70 -6.53
N GLN A 47 8.57 -2.77 -5.80
CA GLN A 47 9.23 -1.68 -5.10
C GLN A 47 8.61 -1.47 -3.70
N PRO A 48 9.39 -1.02 -2.70
CA PRO A 48 8.85 -0.71 -1.38
C PRO A 48 7.73 0.34 -1.42
N THR A 49 6.68 0.11 -0.65
CA THR A 49 5.64 1.11 -0.34
C THR A 49 6.04 1.99 0.83
N ASP A 50 5.36 3.12 1.02
CA ASP A 50 5.58 4.04 2.14
C ASP A 50 5.19 3.39 3.48
N ILE A 51 4.20 2.50 3.45
CA ILE A 51 3.81 1.64 4.58
C ILE A 51 3.81 0.20 4.08
N SER A 52 4.69 -0.62 4.64
CA SER A 52 4.84 -2.04 4.27
C SER A 52 3.79 -2.92 4.95
N LYS A 53 3.52 -4.11 4.39
CA LYS A 53 2.69 -5.15 5.03
C LYS A 53 3.15 -5.54 6.44
N HIS A 54 4.45 -5.42 6.70
CA HIS A 54 5.04 -5.66 8.03
C HIS A 54 4.66 -4.55 9.02
N GLU A 55 4.68 -3.29 8.60
CA GLU A 55 4.24 -2.16 9.44
C GLU A 55 2.73 -2.22 9.72
N VAL A 56 1.93 -2.61 8.72
CA VAL A 56 0.48 -2.81 8.88
C VAL A 56 0.18 -3.86 9.95
N THR A 57 0.83 -5.03 9.87
CA THR A 57 0.61 -6.11 10.84
C THR A 57 1.15 -5.77 12.23
N ALA A 58 2.31 -5.11 12.30
CA ALA A 58 2.86 -4.64 13.57
C ALA A 58 1.94 -3.63 14.27
N ALA A 59 1.22 -2.79 13.52
CA ALA A 59 0.26 -1.82 14.09
C ALA A 59 -0.91 -2.47 14.85
N ILE A 60 -1.22 -3.73 14.55
CA ILE A 60 -2.23 -4.53 15.26
C ILE A 60 -1.62 -5.58 16.20
N GLY A 61 -0.32 -5.49 16.49
CA GLY A 61 0.40 -6.42 17.36
C GLY A 61 0.56 -7.82 16.79
N LYS A 62 0.52 -7.96 15.46
CA LYS A 62 0.65 -9.23 14.74
C LYS A 62 1.87 -9.23 13.82
N THR A 63 2.17 -10.40 13.26
CA THR A 63 3.17 -10.57 12.19
C THR A 63 2.52 -10.77 10.82
N ILE A 64 3.32 -10.65 9.76
CA ILE A 64 2.86 -10.97 8.41
C ILE A 64 2.46 -12.44 8.30
N ASP A 65 3.22 -13.35 8.90
CA ASP A 65 2.93 -14.79 8.87
C ASP A 65 1.58 -15.11 9.51
N GLU A 66 1.21 -14.43 10.61
CA GLU A 66 -0.11 -14.59 11.23
C GLU A 66 -1.24 -14.11 10.31
N ALA A 67 -1.00 -13.07 9.50
CA ALA A 67 -1.97 -12.58 8.52
C ALA A 67 -2.12 -13.57 7.33
N VAL A 68 -1.00 -14.11 6.83
CA VAL A 68 -1.02 -15.15 5.77
C VAL A 68 -1.78 -16.39 6.22
N ASN A 69 -1.60 -16.81 7.47
CA ASN A 69 -2.22 -18.01 8.03
C ASN A 69 -3.69 -17.84 8.44
N ALA A 70 -4.26 -16.62 8.37
CA ALA A 70 -5.63 -16.35 8.81
C ALA A 70 -6.70 -16.96 7.87
N GLY A 71 -6.35 -17.27 6.62
CA GLY A 71 -7.13 -18.14 5.74
C GLY A 71 -8.44 -17.60 5.17
N ASP A 72 -8.64 -16.28 5.15
CA ASP A 72 -9.73 -15.63 4.40
C ASP A 72 -9.42 -15.54 2.89
#